data_AF-A0A7K7KG49-F1
#
_entry.id   AF-A0A7K7KG49-F1
#
_cell.length_a   1.000
_cell.length_b   1.000
_cell.length_c   1.000
_cell.angle_alpha   90.00
_cell.angle_beta   90.00
_cell.angle_gamma   90.00
#
_symmetry.space_group_name_H-M   'P 1'
#
loop_
_entity.id
_entity.type
_entity.pdbx_description
1 polymer ?
#
loop_
_entity_poly.entity_id
_entity_poly.type
_entity_poly.pdbx_seq_one_letter_code
_entity_poly.pdbx_strand_id
1 'polypeptide(L)'
;PQTEDTVTMTVSYSEYQPHVGDQDALKLTVAAAVQETGQVLAKELLVRLHTPELTLTLLGPAVVGQEVPVQVVFQNPLPESLSRA
;
A
#
# COMPACT_ATOMS: atom_id res chain seq x y z
N PRO A 1 35.22 7.61 10.91
CA PRO A 1 34.75 6.97 9.66
C PRO A 1 33.23 6.74 9.73
N GLN A 2 32.46 7.42 8.88
CA GLN A 2 31.00 7.21 8.74
C GLN A 2 30.73 6.72 7.32
N THR A 3 30.93 5.42 7.10
CA THR A 3 30.53 4.75 5.87
C THR A 3 29.08 4.29 6.02
N GLU A 4 28.23 4.67 5.07
CA GLU A 4 26.84 4.24 5.01
C GLU A 4 26.72 3.20 3.89
N ASP A 5 26.22 2.01 4.24
CA ASP A 5 25.92 0.94 3.29
C ASP A 5 24.41 0.78 3.17
N THR A 6 23.93 0.72 1.94
CA THR A 6 22.50 0.56 1.63
C THR A 6 22.23 -0.86 1.17
N VAL A 7 21.26 -1.52 1.82
CA VAL A 7 20.73 -2.83 1.41
C VAL A 7 19.30 -2.64 0.93
N THR A 8 19.00 -3.12 -0.28
CA THR A 8 17.66 -3.04 -0.87
C THR A 8 16.94 -4.38 -0.77
N MET A 9 15.70 -4.36 -0.28
CA MET A 9 14.77 -5.49 -0.30
C MET A 9 13.55 -5.10 -1.12
N THR A 10 13.20 -5.92 -2.11
CA THR A 10 11.98 -5.74 -2.91
C THR A 10 10.91 -6.67 -2.38
N VAL A 11 9.70 -6.15 -2.14
CA VAL A 11 8.52 -6.94 -1.75
C VAL A 11 7.55 -6.91 -2.92
N SER A 12 7.30 -8.06 -3.54
CA SER A 12 6.46 -8.15 -4.74
C SER A 12 4.98 -8.26 -4.41
N TYR A 13 4.09 -7.78 -5.30
CA TYR A 13 2.64 -7.92 -5.12
C TYR A 13 2.23 -9.38 -4.89
N SER A 14 2.73 -10.30 -5.72
CA SER A 14 2.46 -11.74 -5.64
C SER A 14 2.84 -12.38 -4.29
N GLU A 15 3.81 -11.82 -3.58
CA GLU A 15 4.28 -12.35 -2.30
C GLU A 15 3.33 -12.00 -1.16
N TYR A 16 2.81 -10.76 -1.14
CA TYR A 16 1.92 -10.31 -0.07
C TYR A 16 0.44 -10.49 -0.39
N GLN A 17 0.03 -10.46 -1.67
CA GLN A 17 -1.37 -10.50 -2.11
C GLN A 17 -2.21 -11.60 -1.43
N PRO A 18 -1.77 -12.87 -1.32
CA PRO A 18 -2.61 -13.91 -0.72
C PRO A 18 -2.76 -13.77 0.81
N HIS A 19 -1.95 -12.92 1.45
CA HIS A 19 -1.91 -12.73 2.90
C HIS A 19 -2.50 -11.38 3.34
N VAL A 20 -2.67 -10.45 2.40
CA VAL A 20 -3.34 -9.17 2.61
C VAL A 20 -4.85 -9.41 2.49
N GLY A 21 -5.44 -9.88 3.59
CA GLY A 21 -6.89 -9.88 3.79
C GLY A 21 -7.36 -8.49 4.21
N ASP A 22 -8.00 -8.37 5.38
CA ASP A 22 -8.41 -7.07 5.95
C ASP A 22 -7.24 -6.24 6.52
N GLN A 23 -6.02 -6.79 6.50
CA GLN A 23 -4.81 -6.12 7.00
C GLN A 23 -4.39 -5.04 5.99
N ASP A 24 -4.55 -3.77 6.36
CA ASP A 24 -4.15 -2.61 5.55
C ASP A 24 -2.66 -2.29 5.66
N ALA A 25 -1.81 -3.23 6.11
CA ALA A 25 -0.40 -2.94 6.35
C ALA A 25 0.54 -4.15 6.26
N LEU A 26 1.79 -3.87 5.88
CA LEU A 26 2.94 -4.77 5.92
C LEU A 26 3.85 -4.38 7.09
N LYS A 27 4.27 -5.34 7.92
CA LYS A 27 5.28 -5.14 8.96
C LYS A 27 6.63 -5.68 8.49
N LEU A 28 7.59 -4.78 8.32
CA LEU A 28 8.97 -5.08 7.93
C LEU A 28 9.86 -5.03 9.18
N THR A 29 10.62 -6.09 9.44
CA THR A 29 11.58 -6.15 10.55
C THR A 29 12.98 -6.35 10.00
N VAL A 30 13.91 -5.47 10.38
CA VAL A 30 15.33 -5.56 10.03
C VAL A 30 16.13 -5.74 11.31
N ALA A 31 16.95 -6.78 11.36
CA ALA A 31 17.87 -7.03 12.46
C ALA A 31 19.31 -7.08 11.95
N ALA A 32 20.22 -6.45 12.67
CA ALA A 32 21.65 -6.44 12.37
C ALA A 32 22.42 -6.83 13.64
N ALA A 33 23.42 -7.70 13.48
CA ALA A 33 24.31 -8.09 14.56
C ALA A 33 25.72 -7.57 14.26
N VAL A 34 26.32 -6.88 15.23
CA VAL A 34 27.72 -6.45 15.19
C VAL A 34 28.55 -7.57 15.79
N GLN A 35 29.30 -8.27 14.95
CA GLN A 35 30.04 -9.48 15.36
C GLN A 35 31.13 -9.16 16.39
N GLU A 36 31.73 -7.98 16.30
CA GLU A 36 32.84 -7.54 17.15
C GLU A 36 32.40 -7.19 18.58
N THR A 37 31.18 -6.65 18.75
CA THR A 37 30.66 -6.19 20.04
C THR A 37 29.57 -7.10 20.61
N GLY A 38 29.05 -8.03 19.79
CA GLY A 38 27.91 -8.88 20.14
C GLY A 38 26.57 -8.13 20.20
N GLN A 39 26.53 -6.86 19.79
CA GLN A 39 25.32 -6.06 19.83
C GLN A 39 24.36 -6.45 18.72
N VAL A 40 23.07 -6.50 19.03
CA VAL A 40 22.00 -6.71 18.06
C VAL A 40 21.12 -5.46 18.02
N LEU A 41 20.95 -4.90 16.83
CA LEU A 41 20.01 -3.83 16.54
C LEU A 41 18.83 -4.42 15.77
N ALA A 42 17.61 -4.13 16.20
CA ALA A 42 16.41 -4.45 15.43
C ALA A 42 15.59 -3.17 15.21
N LYS A 43 15.02 -3.03 14.02
CA LYS A 43 14.07 -1.98 13.68
C LYS A 43 12.85 -2.58 13.01
N GLU A 44 11.70 -2.00 13.29
CA GLU A 44 10.44 -2.35 12.64
C GLU A 44 9.92 -1.13 11.87
N LEU A 45 9.30 -1.40 10.72
CA LEU A 45 8.61 -0.42 9.90
C LEU A 45 7.24 -0.99 9.52
N LEU A 46 6.19 -0.20 9.73
CA LEU A 46 4.82 -0.55 9.33
C LEU A 46 4.44 0.29 8.10
N VAL A 47 4.17 -0.38 6.98
CA VAL A 47 3.83 0.23 5.70
C VAL A 47 2.35 -0.02 5.44
N ARG A 48 1.55 1.04 5.36
CA ARG A 48 0.11 0.89 5.04
C ARG A 48 -0.12 0.75 3.54
N LEU A 49 -0.96 -0.21 3.18
CA LEU A 49 -1.47 -0.39 1.83
C LEU A 49 -2.66 0.56 1.65
N HIS A 50 -2.58 1.41 0.63
CA HIS A 50 -3.64 2.36 0.34
C HIS A 50 -4.76 1.70 -0.44
N THR A 51 -5.99 1.76 0.10
CA THR A 51 -7.20 1.46 -0.65
C THR A 51 -7.34 2.49 -1.78
N PRO A 52 -7.56 2.06 -3.04
CA PRO A 52 -7.77 2.98 -4.15
C PRO A 52 -9.00 3.85 -3.92
N GLU A 53 -8.91 5.11 -4.32
CA GLU A 53 -10.02 6.05 -4.23
C GLU A 53 -11.03 5.83 -5.37
N LEU A 54 -12.31 6.09 -5.08
CA LEU A 54 -13.36 6.20 -6.09
C LEU A 54 -13.62 7.68 -6.34
N THR A 55 -13.47 8.11 -7.59
CA THR A 55 -13.81 9.49 -7.97
C THR A 55 -15.27 9.56 -8.38
N LEU A 56 -16.06 10.37 -7.69
CA LEU A 56 -17.46 10.65 -8.04
C LEU A 56 -17.56 12.06 -8.63
N THR A 57 -18.13 12.16 -9.83
CA THR A 57 -18.34 13.44 -10.51
C THR A 57 -19.81 13.61 -10.85
N LEU A 58 -20.41 14.72 -10.42
CA LEU A 58 -21.76 15.09 -10.82
C LEU A 58 -21.75 15.54 -12.28
N LEU A 59 -22.63 14.97 -13.10
CA LEU A 59 -22.75 15.34 -14.52
C LEU A 59 -23.79 16.46 -14.75
N GLY A 60 -24.27 17.08 -13.67
CA GLY A 60 -25.26 18.17 -13.70
C GLY A 60 -25.41 18.88 -12.35
N PRO A 61 -26.24 19.93 -12.28
CA PRO A 61 -26.49 20.66 -11.04
C PRO A 61 -27.25 19.80 -10.02
N ALA A 62 -26.83 19.83 -8.77
CA ALA A 62 -27.51 19.16 -7.67
C ALA A 62 -28.70 20.01 -7.18
N VAL A 63 -29.92 19.64 -7.56
CA VAL A 63 -31.17 20.32 -7.17
C VAL A 63 -32.01 19.41 -6.30
N VAL A 64 -32.54 19.93 -5.19
CA VAL A 64 -33.38 19.17 -4.25
C VAL A 64 -34.60 18.59 -4.96
N GLY A 65 -34.80 17.28 -4.82
CA GLY A 65 -35.94 16.57 -5.40
C GLY A 65 -35.78 16.21 -6.88
N GLN A 66 -34.61 16.43 -7.48
CA GLN A 66 -34.32 16.02 -8.85
C GLN A 66 -33.19 14.99 -8.90
N GLU A 67 -33.30 14.05 -9.82
CA GLU A 67 -32.24 13.08 -10.09
C GLU A 67 -31.08 13.77 -10.81
N VAL A 68 -29.86 13.53 -10.34
CA VAL A 68 -28.63 14.00 -10.99
C VAL A 68 -27.76 12.79 -11.36
N PRO A 69 -27.33 12.67 -12.62
CA PRO A 69 -26.42 11.61 -13.01
C PRO A 69 -25.05 11.80 -12.36
N VAL A 70 -24.49 10.71 -11.84
CA VAL A 70 -23.16 10.67 -11.22
C VAL A 70 -22.28 9.72 -12.01
N GLN A 71 -21.12 10.20 -12.42
CA GLN A 71 -20.05 9.36 -12.95
C GLN A 71 -19.21 8.83 -11.79
N VAL A 72 -19.02 7.53 -11.75
CA VAL A 72 -18.12 6.86 -10.80
C VAL A 72 -16.93 6.32 -11.57
N VAL A 73 -15.72 6.70 -11.17
CA VAL A 73 -14.47 6.24 -11.78
C VAL A 73 -13.64 5.50 -10.73
N PHE A 74 -13.26 4.27 -11.08
CA PHE A 74 -12.31 3.45 -10.33
C PHE A 74 -11.05 3.26 -11.17
N GLN A 75 -9.89 3.55 -10.58
CA GLN A 75 -8.59 3.28 -11.19
C GLN A 75 -7.96 2.06 -10.52
N ASN A 76 -7.72 1.00 -11.28
CA ASN A 76 -7.09 -0.21 -10.76
C ASN A 76 -5.62 0.09 -10.39
N PRO A 77 -5.23 0.02 -9.10
CA PRO A 77 -3.86 0.28 -8.68
C PRO A 77 -2.94 -0.93 -8.88
N LEU A 78 -3.50 -2.09 -9.22
CA LEU A 78 -2.76 -3.34 -9.33
C LEU A 78 -2.12 -3.49 -10.71
N PRO A 79 -0.96 -4.18 -10.80
CA PRO A 79 -0.33 -4.52 -12.07
C PRO A 79 -1.13 -5.55 -12.89
N GLU A 80 -2.14 -6.17 -12.27
CA GLU A 80 -2.96 -7.22 -12.85
C GLU A 80 -4.41 -6.74 -13.04
N SER A 81 -5.09 -7.26 -14.06
CA SER A 81 -6.50 -6.96 -14.32
C SER A 81 -7.40 -7.54 -13.22
N LEU A 82 -8.33 -6.72 -12.72
CA LEU A 82 -9.36 -7.21 -11.80
C LEU A 82 -10.35 -8.11 -12.53
N SER A 83 -10.55 -9.32 -12.02
CA SER A 83 -11.57 -10.24 -12.53
C SER A 83 -12.87 -10.11 -11.73
N ARG A 84 -13.93 -9.62 -12.41
CA ARG A 84 -15.26 -9.24 -11.91
C ARG A 84 -15.27 -8.03 -10.94
N ALA A 85 -15.95 -6.98 -11.39
CA ALA A 85 -16.49 -5.90 -10.55
C ALA A 85 -17.89 -6.28 -10.04
#